data_AF-A0A9D5JVE3-F1
#
_entry.id   AF-A0A9D5JVE3-F1
#
_cell.length_a   1.000
_cell.length_b   1.000
_cell.length_c   1.000
_cell.angle_alpha   90.00
_cell.angle_beta   90.00
_cell.angle_gamma   90.00
#
_symmetry.space_group_name_H-M   'P 1'
#
loop_
_entity.id
_entity.type
_entity.pdbx_description
1 polymer ?
#
loop_
_entity_poly.entity_id
_entity_poly.type
_entity_poly.pdbx_seq_one_letter_code
_entity_poly.pdbx_strand_id
1 'polypeptide(L)'
;MTQTIAGSTIPQTVESIVQKTPVVDIHTHLYSAGFRDLLLWGIDELLNYHYLQAETFRFQPDLAYQTFWQMTKTEQADLIWKTLFVDHSPISEACRGVITVLNTLGLDTTEKDLGMIRPYFAEKPVEEFIDRVFEIANVKYVVMTNNIFDEVEYAAWQQIGSNSDRRFKGSLRVDGLVNQYVENLPKLRQWGYDVNEELSGNSIAEIQRFLEEWIEKTESVYVNCTFTPDFAYPDGSVRTKILEQGVLPVLEARKLGFSMMVGVYRQVNPQLQAGGDSVGKSDIRALERLAYAFPGVQFLA
;
A
#
# COMPACT_ATOMS: atom_id res chain seq x y z
N MET A 1 37.69 10.89 3.05
CA MET A 1 38.69 9.83 3.28
C MET A 1 38.17 8.55 2.66
N THR A 2 38.82 8.03 1.64
CA THR A 2 38.54 6.70 1.08
C THR A 2 39.26 5.66 1.92
N GLN A 3 38.53 4.78 2.60
CA GLN A 3 39.10 3.70 3.39
C GLN A 3 39.27 2.47 2.48
N THR A 4 40.49 1.95 2.38
CA THR A 4 40.75 0.73 1.61
C THR A 4 40.29 -0.47 2.44
N ILE A 5 39.37 -1.27 1.88
CA ILE A 5 38.81 -2.47 2.52
C ILE A 5 39.43 -3.70 1.85
N ALA A 6 39.85 -4.70 2.64
CA ALA A 6 40.36 -5.96 2.08
C ALA A 6 39.21 -6.78 1.48
N GLY A 7 39.45 -7.47 0.36
CA GLY A 7 38.41 -8.26 -0.33
C GLY A 7 37.69 -9.28 0.57
N SER A 8 38.41 -9.91 1.50
CA SER A 8 37.87 -10.87 2.47
C SER A 8 36.92 -10.25 3.50
N THR A 9 36.97 -8.94 3.69
CA THR A 9 36.14 -8.20 4.66
C THR A 9 34.94 -7.50 4.01
N ILE A 10 34.82 -7.58 2.68
CA ILE A 10 33.70 -6.97 1.94
C ILE A 10 32.35 -7.50 2.45
N PRO A 11 32.12 -8.82 2.61
CA PRO A 11 30.81 -9.32 3.04
C PRO A 11 30.37 -8.75 4.39
N GLN A 12 31.23 -8.79 5.41
CA GLN A 12 30.91 -8.26 6.74
C GLN A 12 30.74 -6.74 6.73
N THR A 13 31.52 -6.03 5.89
CA THR A 13 31.40 -4.58 5.77
C THR A 13 30.08 -4.20 5.12
N VAL A 14 29.70 -4.86 4.03
CA VAL A 14 28.42 -4.64 3.34
C VAL A 14 27.26 -4.98 4.26
N GLU A 15 27.29 -6.12 4.95
CA GLU A 15 26.27 -6.51 5.92
C GLU A 15 26.11 -5.46 7.01
N SER A 16 27.21 -5.00 7.61
CA SER A 16 27.14 -3.95 8.62
C SER A 16 26.60 -2.63 8.08
N ILE A 17 26.88 -2.26 6.83
CA ILE A 17 26.36 -1.02 6.23
C ILE A 17 24.87 -1.15 5.99
N VAL A 18 24.43 -2.26 5.39
CA VAL A 18 23.03 -2.53 5.08
C VAL A 18 22.20 -2.54 6.38
N GLN A 19 22.63 -3.26 7.40
CA GLN A 19 21.91 -3.36 8.68
C GLN A 19 21.81 -2.02 9.42
N LYS A 20 22.84 -1.16 9.32
CA LYS A 20 22.88 0.13 10.04
C LYS A 20 22.24 1.28 9.28
N THR A 21 22.02 1.14 7.97
CA THR A 21 21.45 2.24 7.17
C THR A 21 19.95 2.33 7.40
N PRO A 22 19.42 3.44 7.92
CA PRO A 22 18.00 3.58 8.14
C PRO A 22 17.22 3.51 6.82
N VAL A 23 16.20 2.66 6.78
CA VAL A 23 15.36 2.43 5.61
C VAL A 23 14.38 3.58 5.44
N VAL A 24 14.22 4.03 4.21
CA VAL A 24 13.05 4.81 3.79
C VAL A 24 12.15 3.86 3.03
N ASP A 25 11.03 3.48 3.64
CA ASP A 25 10.05 2.64 2.96
C ASP A 25 9.15 3.53 2.12
N ILE A 26 9.42 3.55 0.81
CA ILE A 26 8.81 4.51 -0.10
C ILE A 26 7.38 4.16 -0.50
N HIS A 27 6.84 2.99 -0.13
CA HIS A 27 5.48 2.63 -0.48
C HIS A 27 4.89 1.59 0.47
N THR A 28 3.92 2.00 1.28
CA THR A 28 3.25 1.13 2.26
C THR A 28 1.74 1.36 2.25
N HIS A 29 1.02 0.43 2.85
CA HIS A 29 -0.38 0.59 3.23
C HIS A 29 -0.54 0.82 4.75
N LEU A 30 0.50 1.35 5.40
CA LEU A 30 0.48 1.71 6.81
C LEU A 30 -0.04 3.13 6.99
N TYR A 31 -0.55 3.43 8.19
CA TYR A 31 -1.01 4.75 8.60
C TYR A 31 -0.46 5.12 9.97
N SER A 32 -0.40 6.42 10.29
CA SER A 32 -0.06 6.85 11.65
C SER A 32 -1.20 6.56 12.63
N ALA A 33 -0.90 6.51 13.94
CA ALA A 33 -1.88 6.18 14.98
C ALA A 33 -3.17 7.02 14.94
N GLY A 34 -3.08 8.29 14.50
CA GLY A 34 -4.23 9.19 14.37
C GLY A 34 -5.33 8.68 13.43
N PHE A 35 -4.98 7.81 12.47
CA PHE A 35 -5.91 7.22 11.50
C PHE A 35 -6.65 5.98 12.03
N ARG A 36 -6.39 5.57 13.28
CA ARG A 36 -7.15 4.53 14.01
C ARG A 36 -7.24 3.21 13.24
N ASP A 37 -8.44 2.81 12.83
CA ASP A 37 -8.75 1.51 12.24
C ASP A 37 -8.06 1.27 10.88
N LEU A 38 -7.52 2.33 10.25
CA LEU A 38 -6.69 2.20 9.05
C LEU A 38 -5.28 1.69 9.36
N LEU A 39 -4.77 1.90 10.58
CA LEU A 39 -3.52 1.29 11.03
C LEU A 39 -3.81 -0.13 11.53
N LEU A 40 -3.56 -1.12 10.68
CA LEU A 40 -3.63 -2.53 11.04
C LEU A 40 -2.33 -2.97 11.71
N TRP A 41 -2.43 -3.58 12.89
CA TRP A 41 -1.29 -4.11 13.64
C TRP A 41 -1.71 -5.23 14.60
N GLY A 42 -0.73 -5.99 15.09
CA GLY A 42 -0.97 -7.12 15.99
C GLY A 42 -0.96 -8.47 15.28
N ILE A 43 -0.89 -9.56 16.06
CA ILE A 43 -0.74 -10.92 15.52
C ILE A 43 -1.94 -11.37 14.67
N ASP A 44 -3.17 -11.02 15.07
CA ASP A 44 -4.35 -11.40 14.30
C ASP A 44 -4.39 -10.67 12.95
N GLU A 45 -3.95 -9.41 12.86
CA GLU A 45 -3.85 -8.70 11.57
C GLU A 45 -2.71 -9.26 10.70
N LEU A 46 -1.57 -9.63 11.30
CA LEU A 46 -0.48 -10.31 10.58
C LEU A 46 -0.95 -11.64 9.96
N LEU A 47 -1.72 -12.43 10.70
CA LEU A 47 -2.24 -13.71 10.22
C LEU A 47 -3.35 -13.53 9.19
N ASN A 48 -4.20 -12.52 9.35
CA ASN A 48 -5.26 -12.19 8.39
C ASN A 48 -4.76 -11.43 7.16
N TYR A 49 -3.44 -11.34 6.96
CA TYR A 49 -2.91 -10.80 5.72
C TYR A 49 -3.36 -11.64 4.52
N HIS A 50 -3.82 -10.99 3.46
CA HIS A 50 -4.50 -11.64 2.33
C HIS A 50 -3.65 -12.70 1.61
N TYR A 51 -2.32 -12.65 1.71
CA TYR A 51 -1.43 -13.70 1.20
C TYR A 51 -1.65 -15.02 1.97
N LEU A 52 -1.73 -14.94 3.29
CA LEU A 52 -1.99 -16.11 4.15
C LEU A 52 -3.42 -16.62 3.99
N GLN A 53 -4.40 -15.73 3.85
CA GLN A 53 -5.78 -16.13 3.52
C GLN A 53 -5.81 -16.95 2.22
N ALA A 54 -5.16 -16.46 1.15
CA ALA A 54 -5.07 -17.18 -0.13
C ALA A 54 -4.36 -18.53 0.02
N GLU A 55 -3.28 -18.63 0.79
CA GLU A 55 -2.58 -19.88 1.08
C GLU A 55 -3.47 -20.87 1.86
N THR A 56 -4.22 -20.40 2.88
CA THR A 56 -5.12 -21.23 3.67
C THR A 56 -6.19 -21.90 2.82
N PHE A 57 -6.81 -21.17 1.87
CA PHE A 57 -7.80 -21.76 0.96
C PHE A 57 -7.23 -22.86 0.07
N ARG A 58 -5.91 -22.91 -0.17
CA ARG A 58 -5.28 -24.01 -0.91
C ARG A 58 -5.19 -25.30 -0.09
N PHE A 59 -5.07 -25.19 1.23
CA PHE A 59 -5.05 -26.33 2.15
C PHE A 59 -6.44 -26.71 2.67
N GLN A 60 -7.43 -25.82 2.53
CA GLN A 60 -8.82 -26.03 2.92
C GLN A 60 -9.75 -25.94 1.69
N PRO A 61 -9.63 -26.83 0.69
CA PRO A 61 -10.41 -26.74 -0.55
C PRO A 61 -11.92 -26.90 -0.35
N ASP A 62 -12.34 -27.55 0.73
CA ASP A 62 -13.75 -27.75 1.08
C ASP A 62 -14.34 -26.59 1.91
N LEU A 63 -13.51 -25.65 2.37
CA LEU A 63 -13.96 -24.46 3.09
C LEU A 63 -14.52 -23.43 2.10
N ALA A 64 -15.83 -23.23 2.13
CA ALA A 64 -16.45 -22.18 1.34
C ALA A 64 -15.94 -20.79 1.78
N TYR A 65 -15.62 -19.93 0.80
CA TYR A 65 -15.17 -18.55 1.05
C TYR A 65 -16.09 -17.80 2.02
N GLN A 66 -17.41 -17.88 1.79
CA GLN A 66 -18.40 -17.20 2.62
C GLN A 66 -18.32 -17.64 4.09
N THR A 67 -18.05 -18.92 4.36
CA THR A 67 -17.92 -19.44 5.73
C THR A 67 -16.72 -18.80 6.43
N PHE A 68 -15.58 -18.68 5.75
CA PHE A 68 -14.40 -17.99 6.29
C PHE A 68 -14.69 -16.50 6.55
N TRP A 69 -15.35 -15.82 5.61
CA TRP A 69 -15.67 -14.39 5.75
C TRP A 69 -16.74 -14.08 6.82
N GLN A 70 -17.47 -15.09 7.29
CA GLN A 70 -18.41 -14.97 8.42
C GLN A 70 -17.73 -15.13 9.79
N MET A 71 -16.49 -15.63 9.81
CA MET A 71 -15.70 -15.73 11.04
C MET A 71 -15.27 -14.34 11.53
N THR A 72 -15.12 -14.21 12.84
CA THR A 72 -14.42 -13.07 13.45
C THR A 72 -12.94 -13.07 13.05
N LYS A 73 -12.25 -11.91 13.14
CA LYS A 73 -10.81 -11.82 12.85
C LYS A 73 -9.97 -12.82 13.64
N THR A 74 -10.32 -13.05 14.91
CA THR A 74 -9.63 -14.01 15.78
C THR A 74 -9.85 -15.44 15.31
N GLU A 75 -11.07 -15.82 14.93
CA GLU A 75 -11.36 -17.16 14.37
C GLU A 75 -10.65 -17.39 13.03
N GLN A 76 -10.58 -16.36 12.17
CA GLN A 76 -9.80 -16.43 10.92
C GLN A 76 -8.32 -16.64 11.22
N ALA A 77 -7.74 -15.86 12.14
CA ALA A 77 -6.34 -15.99 12.55
C ALA A 77 -6.04 -17.37 13.16
N ASP A 78 -6.95 -17.91 13.98
CA ASP A 78 -6.83 -19.26 14.55
C ASP A 78 -6.81 -20.33 13.46
N LEU A 79 -7.72 -20.23 12.48
CA LEU A 79 -7.77 -21.17 11.36
C LEU A 79 -6.51 -21.10 10.50
N ILE A 80 -6.03 -19.89 10.20
CA ILE A 80 -4.81 -19.67 9.41
C ILE A 80 -3.60 -20.24 10.15
N TRP A 81 -3.46 -19.94 11.45
CA TRP A 81 -2.36 -20.44 12.27
C TRP A 81 -2.35 -21.97 12.36
N LYS A 82 -3.51 -22.55 12.69
CA LYS A 82 -3.69 -24.00 12.73
C LYS A 82 -3.31 -24.63 11.39
N THR A 83 -3.81 -24.08 10.30
CA THR A 83 -3.60 -24.64 8.96
C THR A 83 -2.15 -24.50 8.49
N LEU A 84 -1.56 -23.31 8.56
CA LEU A 84 -0.29 -23.00 7.89
C LEU A 84 0.96 -23.16 8.78
N PHE A 85 0.80 -23.16 10.12
CA PHE A 85 1.93 -23.17 11.06
C PHE A 85 1.95 -24.39 11.99
N VAL A 86 0.79 -24.96 12.30
CA VAL A 86 0.67 -26.16 13.14
C VAL A 86 0.61 -27.42 12.29
N ASP A 87 -0.38 -27.52 11.41
CA ASP A 87 -0.62 -28.70 10.56
C ASP A 87 0.40 -28.84 9.44
N HIS A 88 0.98 -27.71 9.03
CA HIS A 88 2.02 -27.65 8.02
C HIS A 88 3.21 -26.84 8.53
N SER A 89 4.39 -27.09 7.94
CA SER A 89 5.57 -26.28 8.23
C SER A 89 5.46 -24.92 7.54
N PRO A 90 5.68 -23.80 8.24
CA PRO A 90 5.49 -22.44 7.72
C PRO A 90 6.64 -22.00 6.81
N ILE A 91 6.80 -22.65 5.65
CA ILE A 91 7.93 -22.45 4.74
C ILE A 91 7.69 -21.40 3.64
N SER A 92 6.44 -20.97 3.42
CA SER A 92 6.16 -19.87 2.50
C SER A 92 6.72 -18.57 3.04
N GLU A 93 7.06 -17.62 2.15
CA GLU A 93 7.65 -16.35 2.58
C GLU A 93 6.67 -15.54 3.46
N ALA A 94 5.37 -15.58 3.17
CA ALA A 94 4.36 -14.94 4.01
C ALA A 94 4.32 -15.55 5.43
N CYS A 95 4.35 -16.88 5.55
CA CYS A 95 4.39 -17.54 6.85
C CYS A 95 5.70 -17.26 7.59
N ARG A 96 6.84 -17.35 6.90
CA ARG A 96 8.16 -17.03 7.44
C ARG A 96 8.24 -15.58 7.95
N GLY A 97 7.58 -14.65 7.25
CA GLY A 97 7.47 -13.26 7.68
C GLY A 97 6.85 -13.12 9.07
N VAL A 98 5.74 -13.80 9.34
CA VAL A 98 5.10 -13.81 10.67
C VAL A 98 6.06 -14.33 11.75
N ILE A 99 6.74 -15.46 11.50
CA ILE A 99 7.72 -16.01 12.45
C ILE A 99 8.92 -15.06 12.66
N THR A 100 9.36 -14.39 11.61
CA THR A 100 10.45 -13.39 11.70
C THR A 100 10.04 -12.22 12.59
N VAL A 101 8.81 -11.72 12.44
CA VAL A 101 8.27 -10.65 13.31
C VAL A 101 8.22 -11.11 14.76
N LEU A 102 7.64 -12.28 15.05
CA LEU A 102 7.54 -12.82 16.41
C LEU A 102 8.92 -13.00 17.06
N ASN A 103 9.88 -13.61 16.35
CA ASN A 103 11.25 -13.78 16.83
C ASN A 103 11.95 -12.44 17.09
N THR A 104 11.77 -11.46 16.20
CA THR A 104 12.39 -10.12 16.35
C THR A 104 11.80 -9.36 17.54
N LEU A 105 10.54 -9.60 17.87
CA LEU A 105 9.88 -9.08 19.07
C LEU A 105 10.26 -9.87 20.35
N GLY A 106 11.05 -10.94 20.23
CA GLY A 106 11.49 -11.77 21.35
C GLY A 106 10.44 -12.77 21.84
N LEU A 107 9.45 -13.10 21.02
CA LEU A 107 8.39 -14.05 21.35
C LEU A 107 8.79 -15.46 20.93
N ASP A 108 8.64 -16.41 21.85
CA ASP A 108 8.89 -17.83 21.60
C ASP A 108 7.70 -18.47 20.85
N THR A 109 7.98 -19.07 19.70
CA THR A 109 6.99 -19.74 18.85
C THR A 109 7.06 -21.27 18.91
N THR A 110 7.87 -21.85 19.81
CA THR A 110 8.08 -23.31 19.91
C THR A 110 6.81 -24.06 20.28
N GLU A 111 6.05 -23.56 21.25
CA GLU A 111 4.78 -24.16 21.72
C GLU A 111 3.63 -24.00 20.71
N LYS A 112 3.81 -23.12 19.70
CA LYS A 112 2.82 -22.80 18.67
C LYS A 112 1.43 -22.40 19.22
N ASP A 113 1.39 -21.75 20.38
CA ASP A 113 0.15 -21.33 21.03
C ASP A 113 -0.09 -19.82 20.87
N LEU A 114 -1.09 -19.45 20.05
CA LEU A 114 -1.50 -18.05 19.88
C LEU A 114 -2.03 -17.43 21.18
N GLY A 115 -2.58 -18.23 22.09
CA GLY A 115 -3.04 -17.77 23.40
C GLY A 115 -1.89 -17.20 24.25
N MET A 116 -0.66 -17.69 24.05
CA MET A 116 0.53 -17.16 24.70
C MET A 116 1.10 -15.92 23.99
N ILE A 117 0.79 -15.74 22.71
CA ILE A 117 1.34 -14.66 21.87
C ILE A 117 0.46 -13.40 21.93
N ARG A 118 -0.86 -13.55 21.88
CA ARG A 118 -1.82 -12.43 21.86
C ARG A 118 -1.67 -11.43 23.02
N PRO A 119 -1.43 -11.86 24.28
CA PRO A 119 -1.28 -10.92 25.40
C PRO A 119 -0.17 -9.90 25.18
N TYR A 120 0.94 -10.29 24.53
CA TYR A 120 2.03 -9.36 24.22
C TYR A 120 1.56 -8.15 23.44
N PHE A 121 0.69 -8.33 22.44
CA PHE A 121 0.18 -7.24 21.60
C PHE A 121 -0.94 -6.46 22.30
N ALA A 122 -1.84 -7.16 23.00
CA ALA A 122 -2.99 -6.55 23.67
C ALA A 122 -2.60 -5.55 24.77
N GLU A 123 -1.44 -5.73 25.40
CA GLU A 123 -0.95 -4.88 26.48
C GLU A 123 -0.21 -3.62 25.98
N LYS A 124 0.07 -3.48 24.68
CA LYS A 124 0.88 -2.36 24.15
C LYS A 124 0.02 -1.16 23.78
N PRO A 125 0.40 0.05 24.21
CA PRO A 125 -0.06 1.28 23.56
C PRO A 125 0.39 1.29 22.10
N VAL A 126 -0.50 1.70 21.19
CA VAL A 126 -0.22 1.65 19.75
C VAL A 126 0.96 2.53 19.37
N GLU A 127 1.09 3.71 19.99
CA GLU A 127 2.19 4.64 19.75
C GLU A 127 3.54 4.05 20.16
N GLU A 128 3.60 3.39 21.33
CA GLU A 128 4.81 2.70 21.78
C GLU A 128 5.15 1.51 20.88
N PHE A 129 4.14 0.81 20.36
CA PHE A 129 4.36 -0.29 19.43
C PHE A 129 4.88 0.20 18.07
N ILE A 130 4.38 1.32 17.55
CA ILE A 130 4.93 1.98 16.37
C ILE A 130 6.40 2.33 16.59
N ASP A 131 6.72 2.98 17.72
CA ASP A 131 8.10 3.34 18.06
C ASP A 131 9.01 2.11 18.05
N ARG A 132 8.54 1.03 18.68
CA ARG A 132 9.27 -0.23 18.72
C ARG A 132 9.47 -0.84 17.35
N VAL A 133 8.45 -0.87 16.49
CA VAL A 133 8.54 -1.42 15.13
C VAL A 133 9.52 -0.62 14.27
N PHE A 134 9.46 0.72 14.32
CA PHE A 134 10.39 1.57 13.59
C PHE A 134 11.83 1.38 14.06
N GLU A 135 12.05 1.24 15.37
CA GLU A 135 13.37 0.98 15.95
C GLU A 135 13.94 -0.37 15.46
N ILE A 136 13.21 -1.47 15.66
CA ILE A 136 13.73 -2.82 15.34
C ILE A 136 13.89 -3.05 13.83
N ALA A 137 13.04 -2.43 13.02
CA ALA A 137 13.15 -2.50 11.56
C ALA A 137 14.15 -1.48 10.98
N ASN A 138 14.74 -0.62 11.83
CA ASN A 138 15.60 0.49 11.44
C ASN A 138 14.96 1.36 10.34
N VAL A 139 13.67 1.67 10.48
CA VAL A 139 12.92 2.49 9.52
C VAL A 139 12.98 3.95 9.96
N LYS A 140 13.43 4.83 9.05
CA LYS A 140 13.45 6.28 9.26
C LYS A 140 12.07 6.89 9.10
N TYR A 141 11.40 6.56 8.01
CA TYR A 141 10.02 6.93 7.72
C TYR A 141 9.43 5.99 6.68
N VAL A 142 8.10 5.89 6.68
CA VAL A 142 7.30 5.19 5.67
C VAL A 142 6.51 6.21 4.85
N VAL A 143 6.13 5.82 3.64
CA VAL A 143 5.17 6.57 2.82
C VAL A 143 3.86 5.79 2.76
N MET A 144 2.78 6.41 3.23
CA MET A 144 1.41 5.89 3.20
C MET A 144 0.87 5.91 1.77
N THR A 145 -0.13 5.07 1.48
CA THR A 145 -0.88 5.09 0.22
C THR A 145 -2.27 5.64 0.47
N ASN A 146 -2.47 6.92 0.17
CA ASN A 146 -3.67 7.66 0.56
C ASN A 146 -4.73 7.67 -0.54
N ASN A 147 -5.81 6.92 -0.35
CA ASN A 147 -6.94 6.80 -1.25
C ASN A 147 -8.13 7.65 -0.78
N ILE A 148 -8.20 8.89 -1.25
CA ILE A 148 -9.25 9.86 -0.88
C ILE A 148 -10.66 9.43 -1.32
N PHE A 149 -10.78 8.48 -2.24
CA PHE A 149 -12.07 7.92 -2.65
C PHE A 149 -12.58 6.82 -1.70
N ASP A 150 -11.74 6.34 -0.78
CA ASP A 150 -12.16 5.53 0.36
C ASP A 150 -12.83 6.43 1.42
N GLU A 151 -14.02 6.04 1.85
CA GLU A 151 -14.84 6.89 2.73
C GLU A 151 -14.31 6.97 4.16
N VAL A 152 -13.70 5.89 4.65
CA VAL A 152 -13.09 5.84 5.99
C VAL A 152 -11.86 6.75 6.00
N GLU A 153 -11.01 6.64 5.00
CA GLU A 153 -9.82 7.49 4.89
C GLU A 153 -10.17 8.96 4.62
N TYR A 154 -11.13 9.23 3.74
CA TYR A 154 -11.62 10.60 3.52
C TYR A 154 -12.07 11.23 4.84
N ALA A 155 -12.90 10.52 5.62
CA ALA A 155 -13.39 10.99 6.91
C ALA A 155 -12.23 11.21 7.90
N ALA A 156 -11.23 10.32 7.94
CA ALA A 156 -10.06 10.47 8.78
C ALA A 156 -9.26 11.75 8.45
N TRP A 157 -9.02 12.03 7.16
CA TRP A 157 -8.35 13.26 6.73
C TRP A 157 -9.16 14.53 7.04
N GLN A 158 -10.49 14.47 6.99
CA GLN A 158 -11.32 15.60 7.41
C GLN A 158 -11.24 15.87 8.92
N GLN A 159 -11.14 14.81 9.74
CA GLN A 159 -11.06 14.93 11.20
C GLN A 159 -9.68 15.35 11.70
N ILE A 160 -8.63 14.75 11.17
CA ILE A 160 -7.24 14.96 11.62
C ILE A 160 -6.69 16.29 11.09
N GLY A 161 -7.12 16.70 9.90
CA GLY A 161 -6.66 17.93 9.22
C GLY A 161 -5.25 17.78 8.63
N SER A 162 -4.27 17.39 9.45
CA SER A 162 -2.87 17.17 9.05
C SER A 162 -2.21 16.08 9.90
N ASN A 163 -1.39 15.22 9.29
CA ASN A 163 -0.66 14.19 10.02
C ASN A 163 0.45 14.77 10.91
N SER A 164 0.41 14.51 12.21
CA SER A 164 1.40 15.01 13.17
C SER A 164 2.68 14.16 13.25
N ASP A 165 2.60 12.85 12.98
CA ASP A 165 3.77 11.97 13.02
C ASP A 165 4.52 12.03 11.69
N ARG A 166 5.65 12.75 11.70
CA ARG A 166 6.50 13.00 10.52
C ARG A 166 7.24 11.76 10.00
N ARG A 167 7.15 10.62 10.70
CA ARG A 167 7.62 9.33 10.21
C ARG A 167 6.67 8.71 9.19
N PHE A 168 5.46 9.25 9.05
CA PHE A 168 4.48 8.82 8.04
C PHE A 168 4.27 9.95 7.04
N LYS A 169 4.77 9.78 5.82
CA LYS A 169 4.57 10.73 4.73
C LYS A 169 3.41 10.29 3.86
N GLY A 170 2.70 11.22 3.21
CA GLY A 170 1.61 10.86 2.32
C GLY A 170 2.08 10.49 0.91
N SER A 171 1.25 9.71 0.21
CA SER A 171 1.25 9.66 -1.24
C SER A 171 -0.18 9.53 -1.76
N LEU A 172 -0.59 10.47 -2.61
CA LEU A 172 -1.96 10.51 -3.12
C LEU A 172 -2.14 9.40 -4.15
N ARG A 173 -3.02 8.45 -3.85
CA ARG A 173 -3.45 7.41 -4.78
C ARG A 173 -4.60 7.94 -5.63
N VAL A 174 -4.43 7.94 -6.94
CA VAL A 174 -5.39 8.50 -7.90
C VAL A 174 -6.10 7.43 -8.74
N ASP A 175 -6.06 6.15 -8.36
CA ASP A 175 -6.85 5.09 -9.02
C ASP A 175 -8.32 5.47 -9.16
N GLY A 176 -8.93 6.02 -8.08
CA GLY A 176 -10.34 6.45 -8.09
C GLY A 176 -10.63 7.57 -9.10
N LEU A 177 -9.64 8.42 -9.37
CA LEU A 177 -9.75 9.51 -10.34
C LEU A 177 -9.43 9.05 -11.76
N VAL A 178 -8.38 8.25 -11.94
CA VAL A 178 -7.82 7.90 -13.25
C VAL A 178 -8.53 6.68 -13.86
N ASN A 179 -8.78 5.65 -13.06
CA ASN A 179 -9.37 4.39 -13.53
C ASN A 179 -10.88 4.31 -13.28
N GLN A 180 -11.42 5.12 -12.37
CA GLN A 180 -12.81 5.05 -11.92
C GLN A 180 -13.51 6.42 -11.95
N TYR A 181 -13.11 7.26 -12.93
CA TYR A 181 -13.56 8.64 -13.00
C TYR A 181 -15.08 8.76 -13.03
N VAL A 182 -15.72 8.00 -13.93
CA VAL A 182 -17.17 8.07 -14.16
C VAL A 182 -17.93 7.60 -12.91
N GLU A 183 -17.46 6.53 -12.27
CA GLU A 183 -18.03 5.99 -11.04
C GLU A 183 -17.93 6.99 -9.88
N ASN A 184 -16.83 7.76 -9.83
CA ASN A 184 -16.57 8.73 -8.75
C ASN A 184 -17.01 10.17 -9.07
N LEU A 185 -17.60 10.43 -10.24
CA LEU A 185 -18.17 11.75 -10.59
C LEU A 185 -19.12 12.31 -9.51
N PRO A 186 -20.06 11.53 -8.93
CA PRO A 186 -20.94 12.04 -7.89
C PRO A 186 -20.18 12.50 -6.64
N LYS A 187 -19.13 11.78 -6.24
CA LYS A 187 -18.28 12.15 -5.09
C LYS A 187 -17.54 13.46 -5.34
N LEU A 188 -16.91 13.58 -6.52
CA LEU A 188 -16.23 14.81 -6.92
C LEU A 188 -17.18 16.02 -6.89
N ARG A 189 -18.37 15.90 -7.46
CA ARG A 189 -19.38 16.97 -7.44
C ARG A 189 -19.85 17.29 -6.02
N GLN A 190 -20.07 16.27 -5.19
CA GLN A 190 -20.45 16.45 -3.79
C GLN A 190 -19.37 17.20 -2.99
N TRP A 191 -18.10 16.98 -3.30
CA TRP A 191 -16.97 17.69 -2.71
C TRP A 191 -16.74 19.09 -3.31
N GLY A 192 -17.59 19.50 -4.26
CA GLY A 192 -17.59 20.84 -4.84
C GLY A 192 -16.72 20.98 -6.08
N TYR A 193 -16.32 19.89 -6.75
CA TYR A 193 -15.61 19.92 -8.03
C TYR A 193 -16.59 19.92 -9.21
N ASP A 194 -16.58 20.98 -10.03
CA ASP A 194 -17.48 21.12 -11.19
C ASP A 194 -16.98 20.32 -12.40
N VAL A 195 -17.25 19.02 -12.36
CA VAL A 195 -16.77 18.04 -13.35
C VAL A 195 -17.91 17.37 -14.12
N ASN A 196 -17.65 17.00 -15.38
CA ASN A 196 -18.54 16.18 -16.21
C ASN A 196 -17.81 15.01 -16.87
N GLU A 197 -18.61 14.07 -17.38
CA GLU A 197 -18.14 12.80 -17.96
C GLU A 197 -17.27 13.03 -19.21
N GLU A 198 -17.63 14.03 -20.02
CA GLU A 198 -16.95 14.35 -21.27
C GLU A 198 -15.63 15.12 -21.08
N LEU A 199 -15.26 15.46 -19.83
CA LEU A 199 -14.14 16.34 -19.49
C LEU A 199 -14.22 17.73 -20.16
N SER A 200 -15.43 18.20 -20.42
CA SER A 200 -15.67 19.49 -21.08
C SER A 200 -15.70 20.65 -20.09
N GLY A 201 -15.61 21.89 -20.62
CA GLY A 201 -15.67 23.10 -19.82
C GLY A 201 -14.54 23.17 -18.78
N ASN A 202 -14.90 23.33 -17.51
CA ASN A 202 -13.95 23.48 -16.40
C ASN A 202 -13.46 22.15 -15.82
N SER A 203 -13.92 20.99 -16.32
CA SER A 203 -13.65 19.68 -15.69
C SER A 203 -12.16 19.42 -15.46
N ILE A 204 -11.31 19.72 -16.45
CA ILE A 204 -9.86 19.54 -16.31
C ILE A 204 -9.28 20.47 -15.23
N ALA A 205 -9.69 21.74 -15.20
CA ALA A 205 -9.23 22.69 -14.17
C ALA A 205 -9.67 22.26 -12.77
N GLU A 206 -10.89 21.71 -12.62
CA GLU A 206 -11.41 21.22 -11.35
C GLU A 206 -10.73 19.92 -10.91
N ILE A 207 -10.32 19.06 -11.85
CA ILE A 207 -9.47 17.89 -11.59
C ILE A 207 -8.09 18.34 -11.11
N GLN A 208 -7.49 19.35 -11.74
CA GLN A 208 -6.21 19.92 -11.30
C GLN A 208 -6.34 20.53 -9.89
N ARG A 209 -7.42 21.26 -9.61
CA ARG A 209 -7.72 21.80 -8.28
C ARG A 209 -7.86 20.70 -7.23
N PHE A 210 -8.58 19.61 -7.54
CA PHE A 210 -8.66 18.44 -6.67
C PHE A 210 -7.27 17.88 -6.34
N LEU A 211 -6.43 17.68 -7.36
CA LEU A 211 -5.09 17.15 -7.17
C LEU A 211 -4.23 18.09 -6.30
N GLU A 212 -4.26 19.40 -6.56
CA GLU A 212 -3.49 20.38 -5.78
C GLU A 212 -3.89 20.41 -4.31
N GLU A 213 -5.19 20.47 -4.02
CA GLU A 213 -5.74 20.49 -2.66
C GLU A 213 -5.38 19.21 -1.90
N TRP A 214 -5.53 18.04 -2.53
CA TRP A 214 -5.29 16.76 -1.86
C TRP A 214 -3.81 16.40 -1.76
N ILE A 215 -2.97 16.80 -2.72
CA ILE A 215 -1.50 16.69 -2.58
C ILE A 215 -1.03 17.53 -1.39
N GLU A 216 -1.58 18.74 -1.20
CA GLU A 216 -1.23 19.60 -0.08
C GLU A 216 -1.73 19.03 1.25
N LYS A 217 -3.01 18.64 1.32
CA LYS A 217 -3.63 18.10 2.52
C LYS A 217 -2.96 16.82 3.03
N THR A 218 -2.55 15.96 2.11
CA THR A 218 -1.86 14.70 2.43
C THR A 218 -0.35 14.86 2.57
N GLU A 219 0.19 16.06 2.33
CA GLU A 219 1.64 16.31 2.25
C GLU A 219 2.35 15.28 1.33
N SER A 220 1.75 15.01 0.17
CA SER A 220 2.18 13.92 -0.70
C SER A 220 3.59 14.11 -1.26
N VAL A 221 4.44 13.08 -1.11
CA VAL A 221 5.79 13.07 -1.68
C VAL A 221 5.85 12.56 -3.12
N TYR A 222 4.82 11.84 -3.55
CA TYR A 222 4.56 11.46 -4.94
C TYR A 222 3.06 11.18 -5.09
N VAL A 223 2.60 11.03 -6.34
CA VAL A 223 1.25 10.58 -6.67
C VAL A 223 1.33 9.22 -7.34
N ASN A 224 0.42 8.30 -7.00
CA ASN A 224 0.46 6.93 -7.52
C ASN A 224 -0.83 6.49 -8.17
N CYS A 225 -0.70 5.62 -9.16
CA CYS A 225 -1.83 4.97 -9.82
C CYS A 225 -1.43 3.54 -10.19
N THR A 226 -2.34 2.60 -9.94
CA THR A 226 -2.20 1.23 -10.44
C THR A 226 -2.82 1.09 -11.83
N PHE A 227 -2.23 0.27 -12.69
CA PHE A 227 -2.70 0.03 -14.06
C PHE A 227 -2.79 -1.46 -14.37
N THR A 228 -3.80 -1.82 -15.14
CA THR A 228 -3.98 -3.17 -15.67
C THR A 228 -2.95 -3.48 -16.77
N PRO A 229 -2.69 -4.77 -17.07
CA PRO A 229 -1.72 -5.16 -18.09
C PRO A 229 -1.94 -4.57 -19.48
N ASP A 230 -3.20 -4.31 -19.83
CA ASP A 230 -3.64 -3.74 -21.10
C ASP A 230 -3.58 -2.19 -21.15
N PHE A 231 -3.01 -1.54 -20.13
CA PHE A 231 -2.81 -0.10 -20.15
C PHE A 231 -2.01 0.34 -21.37
N ALA A 232 -2.57 1.31 -22.09
CA ALA A 232 -1.97 1.94 -23.25
C ALA A 232 -2.04 3.45 -23.10
N TYR A 233 -0.96 4.12 -23.49
CA TYR A 233 -0.88 5.56 -23.62
C TYR A 233 -0.22 5.92 -24.96
N PRO A 234 -0.73 6.90 -25.73
CA PRO A 234 -2.09 7.42 -25.65
C PRO A 234 -3.10 6.38 -26.18
N ASP A 235 -4.34 6.41 -25.70
CA ASP A 235 -5.45 5.57 -26.20
C ASP A 235 -6.75 6.35 -26.49
N GLY A 236 -6.75 7.67 -26.25
CA GLY A 236 -7.91 8.55 -26.47
C GLY A 236 -9.03 8.43 -25.42
N SER A 237 -8.88 7.53 -24.44
CA SER A 237 -9.84 7.35 -23.35
C SER A 237 -9.88 8.54 -22.39
N VAL A 238 -10.95 8.63 -21.61
CA VAL A 238 -11.07 9.59 -20.49
C VAL A 238 -9.88 9.44 -19.53
N ARG A 239 -9.46 8.20 -19.25
CA ARG A 239 -8.30 7.89 -18.41
C ARG A 239 -7.02 8.56 -18.91
N THR A 240 -6.69 8.41 -20.20
CA THR A 240 -5.45 9.01 -20.74
C THR A 240 -5.54 10.53 -20.85
N LYS A 241 -6.73 11.09 -21.09
CA LYS A 241 -6.96 12.55 -21.02
C LYS A 241 -6.76 13.11 -19.61
N ILE A 242 -7.26 12.43 -18.57
CA ILE A 242 -7.05 12.81 -17.17
C ILE A 242 -5.56 12.78 -16.81
N LEU A 243 -4.82 11.78 -17.29
CA LEU A 243 -3.37 11.73 -17.10
C LEU A 243 -2.67 12.90 -17.80
N GLU A 244 -2.91 13.07 -19.11
CA GLU A 244 -2.24 14.05 -19.96
C GLU A 244 -2.55 15.50 -19.57
N GLN A 245 -3.80 15.79 -19.19
CA GLN A 245 -4.26 17.16 -18.98
C GLN A 245 -4.45 17.50 -17.49
N GLY A 246 -4.62 16.50 -16.62
CA GLY A 246 -4.82 16.70 -15.18
C GLY A 246 -3.59 16.33 -14.37
N VAL A 247 -3.30 15.03 -14.26
CA VAL A 247 -2.30 14.49 -13.33
C VAL A 247 -0.89 14.97 -13.68
N LEU A 248 -0.40 14.69 -14.89
CA LEU A 248 0.99 14.92 -15.24
C LEU A 248 1.39 16.41 -15.23
N PRO A 249 0.56 17.36 -15.72
CA PRO A 249 0.86 18.79 -15.60
C PRO A 249 0.97 19.28 -14.16
N VAL A 250 0.09 18.81 -13.25
CA VAL A 250 0.15 19.18 -11.83
C VAL A 250 1.44 18.67 -11.18
N LEU A 251 1.84 17.43 -11.50
CA LEU A 251 3.06 16.84 -10.96
C LEU A 251 4.33 17.51 -11.49
N GLU A 252 4.36 17.87 -12.77
CA GLU A 252 5.46 18.66 -13.34
C GLU A 252 5.60 20.02 -12.65
N ALA A 253 4.48 20.75 -12.50
CA ALA A 253 4.46 22.04 -11.83
C ALA A 253 4.91 21.96 -10.36
N ARG A 254 4.51 20.89 -9.65
CA ARG A 254 4.90 20.64 -8.25
C ARG A 254 6.24 19.93 -8.08
N LYS A 255 6.88 19.50 -9.17
CA LYS A 255 8.12 18.68 -9.15
C LYS A 255 7.96 17.41 -8.31
N LEU A 256 6.81 16.75 -8.44
CA LEU A 256 6.51 15.48 -7.77
C LEU A 256 6.64 14.31 -8.75
N GLY A 257 7.00 13.15 -8.21
CA GLY A 257 7.04 11.91 -8.98
C GLY A 257 5.66 11.34 -9.26
N PHE A 258 5.50 10.66 -10.40
CA PHE A 258 4.36 9.82 -10.71
C PHE A 258 4.74 8.35 -10.60
N SER A 259 4.18 7.65 -9.62
CA SER A 259 4.38 6.22 -9.41
C SER A 259 3.33 5.39 -10.14
N MET A 260 3.79 4.57 -11.08
CA MET A 260 2.94 3.71 -11.89
C MET A 260 3.16 2.25 -11.50
N MET A 261 2.16 1.64 -10.84
CA MET A 261 2.20 0.21 -10.53
C MET A 261 1.44 -0.54 -11.62
N VAL A 262 2.15 -1.15 -12.57
CA VAL A 262 1.53 -1.74 -13.76
C VAL A 262 1.57 -3.26 -13.70
N GLY A 263 0.43 -3.91 -14.00
CA GLY A 263 0.41 -5.36 -14.25
C GLY A 263 -0.64 -6.14 -13.47
N VAL A 264 -1.53 -5.50 -12.70
CA VAL A 264 -2.54 -6.22 -11.92
C VAL A 264 -3.81 -6.48 -12.73
N TYR A 265 -4.30 -7.73 -12.73
CA TYR A 265 -5.70 -8.02 -13.04
C TYR A 265 -6.49 -8.06 -11.74
N ARG A 266 -7.42 -7.12 -11.59
CA ARG A 266 -8.25 -7.02 -10.38
C ARG A 266 -9.30 -8.12 -10.37
N GLN A 267 -9.49 -8.73 -9.20
CA GLN A 267 -10.63 -9.60 -8.89
C GLN A 267 -10.86 -10.72 -9.91
N VAL A 268 -9.78 -11.41 -10.33
CA VAL A 268 -9.91 -12.63 -11.16
C VAL A 268 -10.59 -13.77 -10.39
N ASN A 269 -10.48 -13.74 -9.05
CA ASN A 269 -11.30 -14.51 -8.14
C ASN A 269 -11.94 -13.58 -7.09
N PRO A 270 -13.13 -13.00 -7.38
CA PRO A 270 -13.75 -12.02 -6.50
C PRO A 270 -14.08 -12.55 -5.09
N GLN A 271 -14.25 -13.87 -4.94
CA GLN A 271 -14.60 -14.48 -3.65
C GLN A 271 -13.42 -14.50 -2.66
N LEU A 272 -12.18 -14.31 -3.16
CA LEU A 272 -10.98 -14.13 -2.35
C LEU A 272 -10.75 -12.68 -1.88
N GLN A 273 -11.64 -11.75 -2.24
CA GLN A 273 -11.53 -10.33 -1.88
C GLN A 273 -10.13 -9.77 -2.24
N ALA A 274 -9.39 -9.21 -1.27
CA ALA A 274 -8.05 -8.65 -1.50
C ALA A 274 -7.02 -9.66 -2.03
N GLY A 275 -7.20 -10.96 -1.75
CA GLY A 275 -6.37 -12.04 -2.30
C GLY A 275 -6.78 -12.50 -3.71
N GLY A 276 -7.80 -11.87 -4.30
CA GLY A 276 -8.41 -12.28 -5.57
C GLY A 276 -7.80 -11.67 -6.83
N ASP A 277 -6.75 -10.86 -6.67
CA ASP A 277 -6.04 -10.23 -7.78
C ASP A 277 -4.99 -11.18 -8.39
N SER A 278 -4.65 -10.97 -9.67
CA SER A 278 -3.60 -11.71 -10.39
C SER A 278 -2.68 -10.76 -11.13
N VAL A 279 -1.67 -11.29 -11.80
CA VAL A 279 -0.64 -10.54 -12.51
C VAL A 279 -0.65 -10.86 -14.01
N GLY A 280 -0.36 -9.85 -14.83
CA GLY A 280 -0.18 -9.98 -16.27
C GLY A 280 0.94 -9.08 -16.79
N LYS A 281 1.49 -9.47 -17.95
CA LYS A 281 2.58 -8.74 -18.60
C LYS A 281 2.05 -7.50 -19.34
N SER A 282 2.66 -6.35 -19.10
CA SER A 282 2.34 -5.08 -19.77
C SER A 282 3.28 -4.77 -20.93
N ASP A 283 2.80 -3.93 -21.86
CA ASP A 283 3.62 -3.36 -22.93
C ASP A 283 4.42 -2.14 -22.42
N ILE A 284 5.75 -2.28 -22.37
CA ILE A 284 6.66 -1.23 -21.89
C ILE A 284 6.55 0.08 -22.69
N ARG A 285 6.10 0.00 -23.95
CA ARG A 285 6.02 1.17 -24.84
C ARG A 285 5.03 2.23 -24.33
N ALA A 286 4.07 1.87 -23.46
CA ALA A 286 3.20 2.85 -22.82
C ALA A 286 4.01 3.80 -21.92
N LEU A 287 4.96 3.27 -21.12
CA LEU A 287 5.85 4.08 -20.29
C LEU A 287 6.85 4.87 -21.13
N GLU A 288 7.42 4.27 -22.18
CA GLU A 288 8.32 4.98 -23.09
C GLU A 288 7.65 6.22 -23.71
N ARG A 289 6.39 6.10 -24.13
CA ARG A 289 5.63 7.21 -24.71
C ARG A 289 5.26 8.27 -23.67
N LEU A 290 4.97 7.89 -22.43
CA LEU A 290 4.77 8.84 -21.33
C LEU A 290 6.06 9.61 -21.03
N ALA A 291 7.18 8.90 -20.85
CA ALA A 291 8.48 9.53 -20.58
C ALA A 291 8.93 10.45 -21.72
N TYR A 292 8.64 10.07 -22.97
CA TYR A 292 8.92 10.92 -24.14
C TYR A 292 8.03 12.16 -24.18
N ALA A 293 6.73 12.03 -23.88
CA ALA A 293 5.77 13.13 -23.93
C ALA A 293 5.91 14.12 -22.77
N PHE A 294 6.35 13.66 -21.59
CA PHE A 294 6.46 14.45 -20.37
C PHE A 294 7.88 14.39 -19.77
N PRO A 295 8.89 14.97 -20.44
CA PRO A 295 10.28 14.88 -20.01
C PRO A 295 10.56 15.59 -18.68
N GLY A 296 9.68 16.49 -18.22
CA GLY A 296 9.78 17.16 -16.92
C GLY A 296 9.20 16.38 -15.74
N VAL A 297 8.50 15.25 -16.00
CA VAL A 297 7.91 14.41 -14.95
C VAL A 297 8.85 13.27 -14.59
N GLN A 298 9.05 13.04 -13.29
CA GLN A 298 9.79 11.88 -12.79
C GLN A 298 8.84 10.70 -12.64
N PHE A 299 9.14 9.56 -13.27
CA PHE A 299 8.34 8.34 -13.19
C PHE A 299 9.00 7.31 -12.27
N LEU A 300 8.21 6.66 -11.41
CA LEU A 300 8.60 5.51 -10.58
C LEU A 300 7.76 4.31 -11.07
N ALA A 301 8.36 3.29 -11.68
CA ALA A 301 7.62 2.19 -12.29
C ALA A 301 8.41 0.88 -12.34
#